data_AF-A0A6B3IQF7-F1
#
_entry.id   AF-A0A6B3IQF7-F1
#
_cell.length_a   1.000
_cell.length_b   1.000
_cell.length_c   1.000
_cell.angle_alpha   90.00
_cell.angle_beta   90.00
_cell.angle_gamma   90.00
#
_symmetry.space_group_name_H-M   'P 1'
#
loop_
_entity.id
_entity.type
_entity.pdbx_description
1 polymer ?
#
loop_
_entity_poly.entity_id
_entity_poly.type
_entity_poly.pdbx_seq_one_letter_code
_entity_poly.pdbx_strand_id
1 'polypeptide(L)' 'MAYSYEAPVSQSLFDRASVVTPGGVNSPVRAFRAVGGTPRFMVS' A
#
# COMPACT_ATOMS: atom_id res chain seq x y z
N MET A 1 4.54 -4.06 -23.24
CA MET A 1 5.58 -4.09 -22.20
C MET A 1 4.88 -4.03 -20.86
N ALA A 2 4.78 -5.16 -20.15
CA ALA A 2 4.09 -5.22 -18.88
C ALA A 2 5.05 -4.76 -17.78
N TYR A 3 4.77 -3.62 -17.17
CA TYR A 3 5.50 -3.19 -15.98
C TYR A 3 4.97 -3.97 -14.78
N SER A 4 5.86 -4.51 -13.96
CA SER A 4 5.46 -5.21 -12.73
C SER A 4 4.93 -4.21 -11.71
N TYR A 5 3.77 -4.51 -11.14
CA TYR A 5 3.18 -3.73 -10.05
C TYR A 5 3.67 -4.18 -8.68
N GLU A 6 4.63 -5.10 -8.62
CA GLU A 6 5.20 -5.57 -7.35
C GLU A 6 5.89 -4.44 -6.57
N ALA A 7 5.78 -4.55 -5.25
CA ALA A 7 6.25 -3.55 -4.30
C ALA A 7 6.61 -4.21 -2.96
N PRO A 8 7.52 -5.21 -2.92
CA PRO A 8 7.71 -6.05 -1.73
C PRO A 8 8.00 -5.23 -0.46
N VAL A 9 8.78 -4.15 -0.59
CA VAL A 9 9.05 -3.23 0.53
C VAL A 9 7.77 -2.50 0.96
N SER A 10 7.00 -1.93 0.03
CA SER A 10 5.74 -1.27 0.37
C SER A 10 4.69 -2.24 0.92
N GLN A 11 4.66 -3.48 0.45
CA GLN A 11 3.79 -4.53 0.99
C GLN A 11 4.11 -4.79 2.47
N SER A 12 5.40 -5.00 2.80
CA SER A 12 5.83 -5.22 4.19
C SER A 12 5.50 -4.04 5.12
N LEU A 13 5.54 -2.81 4.59
CA LEU A 13 5.15 -1.61 5.32
C LEU A 13 3.63 -1.53 5.51
N PHE A 14 2.86 -1.86 4.49
CA PHE A 14 1.40 -1.90 4.54
C PHE A 14 0.88 -2.98 5.50
N ASP A 15 1.51 -4.16 5.53
CA ASP A 15 1.18 -5.23 6.47
C ASP A 15 1.38 -4.77 7.93
N ARG A 16 2.49 -4.06 8.20
CA ARG A 16 2.75 -3.44 9.51
C ARG A 16 1.77 -2.31 9.82
N ALA A 17 1.40 -1.49 8.84
CA ALA A 17 0.44 -0.41 9.07
C ALA A 17 -0.98 -0.95 9.36
N SER A 18 -1.34 -2.08 8.77
CA SER A 18 -2.66 -2.70 8.93
C SER A 18 -2.95 -3.19 10.35
N VAL A 19 -1.92 -3.42 11.18
CA VAL A 19 -2.09 -3.80 12.59
C VAL A 19 -2.32 -2.61 13.53
N VAL A 20 -2.03 -1.38 13.10
CA VAL A 20 -2.10 -0.18 13.94
C VAL A 20 -3.15 0.85 13.49
N THR A 21 -3.57 0.80 12.22
CA THR A 21 -4.54 1.76 11.67
C THR A 21 -5.60 1.02 10.86
N PRO A 22 -6.90 1.32 11.01
CA PRO A 22 -7.96 0.70 10.23
C PRO A 22 -7.69 0.80 8.71
N GLY A 23 -7.58 -0.35 8.05
CA GLY A 23 -7.27 -0.41 6.61
C GLY A 23 -5.82 -0.06 6.23
N GLY A 24 -4.91 0.04 7.20
CA GLY A 24 -3.48 0.28 6.99
C GLY A 24 -3.10 1.69 6.56
N VAL A 25 -4.04 2.64 6.60
CA VAL A 25 -3.86 4.02 6.12
C VAL A 25 -4.68 5.04 6.90
N ASN A 26 -4.19 6.28 6.99
CA ASN A 26 -4.91 7.40 7.61
C ASN A 26 -6.00 8.03 6.73
N SER A 27 -6.11 7.60 5.46
CA SER A 27 -7.19 8.02 4.55
C SER A 27 -7.54 6.88 3.60
N PRO A 28 -8.81 6.45 3.48
CA PRO A 28 -9.21 5.23 2.75
C PRO A 28 -8.71 5.14 1.31
N VAL A 29 -8.60 6.28 0.60
CA VAL A 29 -8.13 6.33 -0.79
C VAL A 29 -6.71 5.75 -0.94
N ARG A 30 -5.89 5.84 0.11
CA ARG A 30 -4.50 5.37 0.11
C ARG A 30 -4.38 3.85 0.15
N ALA A 31 -5.45 3.11 0.48
CA ALA A 31 -5.44 1.65 0.50
C ALA A 31 -5.60 1.02 -0.91
N PHE A 32 -5.76 1.84 -1.95
CA PHE A 32 -5.85 1.43 -3.37
C PHE A 32 -6.99 0.42 -3.68
N ARG A 33 -7.99 0.30 -2.82
CA ARG A 33 -9.11 -0.67 -2.97
C ARG A 33 -9.87 -0.54 -4.29
N ALA A 34 -9.94 0.65 -4.88
CA ALA A 34 -10.65 0.89 -6.14
C ALA A 34 -9.88 0.48 -7.41
N VAL A 35 -8.54 0.39 -7.32
CA VAL A 35 -7.65 0.17 -8.48
C VAL A 35 -6.83 -1.11 -8.37
N GLY A 36 -6.77 -1.71 -7.18
CA GLY A 36 -5.94 -2.87 -6.91
C GLY A 36 -4.45 -2.54 -6.83
N GLY A 37 -3.64 -3.58 -6.60
CA GLY A 37 -2.19 -3.47 -6.44
C GLY A 37 -1.76 -3.07 -5.02
N THR A 38 -0.45 -2.94 -4.83
CA THR A 38 0.15 -2.63 -3.53
C THR A 38 0.21 -1.11 -3.30
N PRO A 39 -0.34 -0.59 -2.19
CA PRO A 39 -0.17 0.80 -1.78
C PRO A 39 1.30 1.21 -1.72
N ARG A 40 1.64 2.38 -2.25
CA ARG A 40 3.04 2.86 -2.28
C ARG A 40 3.36 3.72 -1.06
N PHE A 41 4.46 3.38 -0.41
CA PHE A 41 5.07 4.18 0.66
C PHE A 41 6.13 5.08 0.03
N MET A 42 6.01 6.39 0.26
CA MET A 42 6.89 7.42 -0.31
C MET A 42 7.83 7.95 0.77
N VAL A 43 9.02 8.37 0.36
CA VAL A 43 10.02 9.06 1.18
C VAL A 43 10.40 10.37 0.50
N SER A 44 10.92 11.33 1.27
CA SER A 44 11.46 12.61 0.77
C SER A 44 12.94 12.49 0.44
#